data_AF-W1Y689-F1
#
_entry.id   AF-W1Y689-F1
#
_cell.length_a   1.000
_cell.length_b   1.000
_cell.length_c   1.000
_cell.angle_alpha   90.00
_cell.angle_beta   90.00
_cell.angle_gamma   90.00
#
_symmetry.space_group_name_H-M   'P 1'
#
loop_
_entity.id
_entity.type
_entity.pdbx_description
1 polymer ?
#
loop_
_entity_poly.entity_id
_entity_poly.type
_entity_poly.pdbx_seq_one_letter_code
_entity_poly.pdbx_strand_id
1 'polypeptide(L)' 'IPMLPEVLSNGLCSLNPQVDRLCMVCEMTVSSKGRLTGYKFYEAVMSSHARLTYTKVWHILQGDQDLREQYAPL' A
#
# COMPACT_ATOMS: atom_id res chain seq x y z
N ILE A 1 -6.86 16.39 17.36
CA ILE A 1 -7.61 17.12 16.31
C ILE A 1 -6.95 16.80 14.98
N PRO A 2 -7.64 16.15 14.01
CA PRO A 2 -7.07 15.85 12.70
C PRO A 2 -6.94 17.11 11.84
N MET A 3 -5.98 17.12 10.90
CA MET A 3 -5.74 18.23 9.98
C MET A 3 -6.86 18.39 8.94
N LEU A 4 -7.49 17.28 8.55
CA LEU A 4 -8.60 17.24 7.60
C LEU A 4 -9.86 16.69 8.27
N PRO A 5 -11.06 17.01 7.76
CA PRO A 5 -12.30 16.35 8.17
C PRO A 5 -12.20 14.83 8.04
N GLU A 6 -12.76 14.09 8.98
CA GLU A 6 -12.66 12.62 9.04
C GLU A 6 -13.24 11.94 7.79
N VAL A 7 -14.27 12.53 7.19
CA VAL A 7 -14.85 12.06 5.92
C VAL A 7 -13.83 12.05 4.77
N LEU A 8 -12.88 13.00 4.79
CA LEU A 8 -11.78 13.02 3.83
C LEU A 8 -10.64 12.12 4.31
N SER A 9 -10.13 12.31 5.52
CA SER A 9 -8.91 11.61 5.98
C SER A 9 -9.09 10.10 6.09
N ASN A 10 -10.25 9.63 6.58
CA ASN A 10 -10.52 8.21 6.81
C ASN A 10 -11.33 7.57 5.66
N GLY A 11 -11.96 8.41 4.82
CA GLY A 11 -12.80 7.99 3.71
C GLY A 11 -12.12 8.12 2.34
N LEU A 12 -12.17 9.33 1.78
CA LEU A 12 -11.80 9.58 0.38
C LEU A 12 -10.29 9.61 0.13
N CYS A 13 -9.52 10.17 1.06
CA CYS A 13 -8.06 10.27 0.94
C CYS A 13 -7.33 9.05 1.52
N SER A 14 -8.02 8.19 2.27
CA SER A 14 -7.47 6.92 2.74
C SER A 14 -7.45 5.89 1.62
N LEU A 15 -6.32 5.21 1.44
CA LEU A 15 -6.16 4.09 0.51
C LEU A 15 -6.76 2.81 1.09
N ASN A 16 -8.07 2.85 1.33
CA ASN A 16 -8.86 1.74 1.88
C ASN A 16 -8.81 0.53 0.92
N PRO A 17 -8.85 -0.69 1.46
CA PRO A 17 -8.73 -1.90 0.65
C PRO A 17 -10.03 -2.18 -0.14
N GLN A 18 -9.88 -2.85 -1.28
CA GLN A 18 -10.95 -3.28 -2.20
C GLN A 18 -11.89 -2.17 -2.70
N VAL A 19 -11.40 -0.93 -2.78
CA VAL A 19 -12.13 0.20 -3.34
C VAL A 19 -11.23 1.07 -4.19
N ASP A 20 -11.77 1.61 -5.28
CA ASP A 20 -11.02 2.50 -6.17
C ASP A 20 -10.71 3.84 -5.49
N ARG A 21 -9.47 4.31 -5.66
CA ARG A 21 -8.96 5.56 -5.10
C ARG A 21 -8.07 6.28 -6.07
N LEU A 22 -8.21 7.61 -6.09
CA LEU A 22 -7.28 8.49 -6.77
C LEU A 22 -6.00 8.63 -5.94
N CYS A 23 -4.85 8.57 -6.60
CA CYS A 23 -3.57 8.78 -5.96
C CYS A 23 -2.57 9.47 -6.89
N MET A 24 -1.57 10.11 -6.29
CA MET A 24 -0.36 10.54 -6.98
C MET A 24 0.69 9.44 -6.83
N VAL A 25 1.14 8.87 -7.94
CA VAL A 25 2.11 7.77 -7.95
C VAL A 25 3.52 8.31 -8.14
N CYS A 26 4.48 7.76 -7.39
CA CYS A 26 5.91 7.86 -7.66
C CYS A 26 6.42 6.48 -8.05
N GLU A 27 6.72 6.26 -9.33
CA GLU A 27 7.29 5.01 -9.82
C GLU A 27 8.81 5.18 -9.94
N MET A 28 9.57 4.25 -9.37
CA MET A 28 11.02 4.36 -9.21
C MET A 28 11.74 3.11 -9.74
N THR A 29 12.93 3.30 -10.30
CA THR A 29 13.86 2.20 -10.62
C THR A 29 15.00 2.19 -9.61
N VAL A 30 15.25 1.04 -8.99
CA VAL A 30 16.27 0.87 -7.94
C VAL A 30 17.25 -0.23 -8.35
N SER A 31 18.55 0.07 -8.32
CA SER A 31 19.61 -0.90 -8.61
C SER A 31 19.74 -1.97 -7.51
N SER A 32 20.44 -3.08 -7.80
CA SER A 32 20.68 -4.17 -6.83
C SER A 32 21.43 -3.75 -5.55
N LYS A 33 22.12 -2.60 -5.58
CA LYS A 33 22.79 -2.01 -4.41
C LYS A 33 21.95 -0.95 -3.69
N GLY A 34 20.67 -0.83 -4.03
CA GLY A 34 19.76 0.13 -3.40
C GLY A 34 19.87 1.57 -3.91
N ARG A 35 20.64 1.84 -4.97
CA ARG A 35 20.72 3.19 -5.57
C ARG A 35 19.54 3.46 -6.49
N LEU A 36 18.85 4.59 -6.28
CA LEU A 36 17.82 5.12 -7.19
C LEU A 36 18.45 5.50 -8.54
N THR A 37 17.88 4.99 -9.64
CA THR A 37 18.37 5.23 -11.01
C THR A 37 17.41 6.06 -11.86
N GLY A 38 16.16 6.21 -11.43
CA GLY A 38 15.15 6.97 -12.17
C GLY A 38 13.82 7.01 -11.41
N TYR A 39 12.98 7.99 -11.76
CA TYR A 39 11.64 8.13 -11.21
C TYR A 39 10.71 8.85 -12.20
N LYS A 40 9.40 8.65 -12.06
CA LYS A 40 8.35 9.44 -12.73
C LYS A 40 7.14 9.62 -11.82
N PHE A 41 6.43 10.73 -12.00
CA PHE A 41 5.22 11.08 -11.27
C PHE A 41 4.03 11.16 -12.22
N TYR A 42 2.87 10.66 -11.76
CA TYR A 42 1.62 10.73 -12.52
C TYR A 42 0.41 10.50 -11.60
N GLU A 43 -0.74 11.03 -12.02
CA GLU A 43 -2.04 10.75 -11.40
C GLU A 43 -2.53 9.37 -11.83
N ALA A 44 -3.14 8.62 -10.91
CA ALA A 44 -3.63 7.27 -11.17
C ALA A 44 -4.90 6.94 -10.39
N VAL A 45 -5.53 5.83 -10.77
CA VAL A 45 -6.54 5.11 -9.99
C VAL A 45 -5.92 3.80 -9.49
N MET A 46 -6.13 3.49 -8.21
CA MET A 46 -5.65 2.26 -7.59
C MET A 46 -6.75 1.59 -6.76
N SER A 47 -6.63 0.27 -6.55
CA SER A 47 -7.42 -0.49 -5.58
C SER A 47 -6.48 -1.30 -4.70
N SER A 48 -6.43 -0.95 -3.40
CA SER A 48 -5.54 -1.63 -2.46
C SER A 48 -6.02 -3.07 -2.23
N HIS A 49 -5.18 -4.05 -2.50
CA HIS A 49 -5.57 -5.46 -2.41
C HIS A 49 -5.74 -5.91 -0.96
N ALA A 50 -5.05 -5.29 0.01
CA ALA A 50 -5.20 -5.61 1.42
C ALA A 50 -4.79 -4.45 2.34
N ARG A 51 -5.42 -4.42 3.53
CA ARG A 51 -4.97 -3.61 4.67
C ARG A 51 -4.20 -4.50 5.65
N LEU A 52 -2.89 -4.34 5.67
CA LEU A 52 -2.01 -5.10 6.54
C LEU A 52 -1.51 -4.27 7.73
N THR A 53 -1.11 -4.95 8.80
CA THR A 53 -0.38 -4.35 9.93
C THR A 53 1.06 -4.82 9.90
N TYR A 54 1.97 -4.06 10.52
CA TYR A 54 3.38 -4.45 10.61
C TYR A 54 3.56 -5.85 11.23
N THR A 55 2.80 -6.19 12.27
CA THR A 55 2.81 -7.52 12.90
C THR A 55 2.48 -8.62 11.91
N LYS A 56 1.42 -8.45 11.10
CA LYS A 56 1.02 -9.44 10.09
C LYS A 56 2.10 -9.60 9.02
N VAL A 57 2.65 -8.50 8.50
CA VAL A 57 3.72 -8.55 7.49
C VAL A 57 4.95 -9.26 8.05
N TRP A 58 5.33 -8.96 9.29
CA TRP A 58 6.47 -9.60 9.94
C TRP A 58 6.27 -11.11 10.08
N HIS A 59 5.12 -11.57 10.56
CA HIS A 59 4.82 -13.00 10.67
C HIS A 59 4.80 -13.70 9.31
N ILE A 60 4.25 -13.06 8.27
CA ILE A 60 4.31 -13.56 6.90
C ILE A 60 5.76 -13.76 6.46
N LEU A 61 6.66 -12.78 6.71
CA LEU A 61 8.08 -12.90 6.39
C LEU A 61 8.79 -14.01 7.20
N GLN A 62 8.38 -14.23 8.45
CA GLN A 62 8.88 -15.31 9.31
C GLN A 62 8.37 -16.71 8.94
N GLY A 63 7.40 -16.81 8.04
CA GLY A 63 6.90 -18.11 7.56
C GLY A 63 5.60 -18.58 8.19
N ASP A 64 4.81 -17.68 8.80
CA ASP A 64 3.45 -18.00 9.25
C ASP A 64 2.59 -18.49 8.07
N GLN A 65 2.26 -19.78 8.09
CA GLN A 65 1.58 -20.46 6.98
C GLN A 65 0.11 -20.01 6.88
N ASP A 66 -0.58 -19.87 8.00
CA ASP A 66 -1.99 -19.48 8.04
C ASP A 66 -2.18 -18.08 7.43
N LEU A 67 -1.32 -17.13 7.78
CA LEU A 67 -1.36 -15.79 7.20
C LEU A 67 -0.98 -15.79 5.71
N ARG A 68 -0.01 -16.61 5.29
CA ARG A 68 0.36 -16.72 3.87
C ARG A 68 -0.77 -17.30 3.03
N GLU A 69 -1.44 -18.34 3.51
CA GLU A 69 -2.60 -18.94 2.85
C GLU A 69 -3.78 -17.96 2.81
N GLN A 70 -4.03 -17.22 3.90
CA GLN A 70 -5.08 -16.21 3.97
C GLN A 70 -4.91 -15.11 2.90
N TYR A 71 -3.67 -14.68 2.62
CA TYR A 71 -3.38 -13.60 1.66
C TYR A 71 -2.85 -14.11 0.30
N ALA A 72 -2.83 -15.42 0.07
CA ALA A 72 -2.46 -16.01 -1.22
C ALA A 72 -3.36 -15.60 -2.42
N PRO A 73 -4.68 -15.35 -2.27
CA PRO A 73 -5.54 -15.01 -3.41
C PRO A 73 -5.52 -13.52 -3.78
N LEU A 74 -4.64 -12.72 -3.15
CA LEU A 74 -4.40 -11.31 -3.53
C LEU A 74 -3.63 -11.20 -4.84
#